data_AF-A0A1B6F801-F1
#
_entry.id   AF-A0A1B6F801-F1
#
_cell.length_a   1.000
_cell.length_b   1.000
_cell.length_c   1.000
_cell.angle_alpha   90.00
_cell.angle_beta   90.00
_cell.angle_gamma   90.00
#
_symmetry.space_group_name_H-M   'P 1'
#
loop_
_entity.id
_entity.type
_entity.pdbx_description
1 polymer ?
#
loop_
_entity_poly.entity_id
_entity_poly.type
_entity_poly.pdbx_seq_one_letter_code
_entity_poly.pdbx_strand_id
1 'polypeptide(L)'
;RTFMPVAMDFLDVEAFIEEVKKHPGIWDVTCQDYHNKHKKRSAWLEVCESLNEDFHQKTELEQEAISESYMKRWKGLRDTYIKSERKNSSPGRTRRYIYARQLDFLFKTTESAHSVKS
;
A
#
# COMPACT_ATOMS: atom_id res chain seq x y z
N ARG A 1 -19.56 -0.35 8.69
CA ARG A 1 -19.58 -0.35 7.21
C ARG A 1 -18.88 0.94 6.78
N THR A 2 -17.61 0.87 6.40
CA THR A 2 -16.84 2.06 6.01
C THR A 2 -17.40 2.56 4.70
N PHE A 3 -17.84 3.82 4.66
CA PHE A 3 -18.29 4.47 3.44
C PHE A 3 -17.06 4.60 2.54
N MET A 4 -16.95 3.72 1.54
CA MET A 4 -15.91 3.83 0.52
C MET A 4 -16.47 4.73 -0.58
N PRO A 5 -15.82 5.85 -0.92
CA PRO A 5 -16.27 6.70 -2.01
C PRO A 5 -16.29 5.88 -3.31
N VAL A 6 -17.28 6.16 -4.16
CA VAL A 6 -17.57 5.45 -5.42
C VAL A 6 -16.34 5.26 -6.31
N ALA A 7 -15.36 6.18 -6.22
CA ALA A 7 -14.09 6.10 -6.93
C ALA A 7 -13.25 4.84 -6.64
N MET A 8 -13.47 4.13 -5.53
CA MET A 8 -12.70 2.92 -5.18
C MET A 8 -13.31 1.60 -5.64
N ASP A 9 -14.56 1.56 -6.13
CA ASP A 9 -15.19 0.31 -6.55
C ASP A 9 -14.61 -0.25 -7.86
N PHE A 10 -13.95 0.58 -8.67
CA PHE A 10 -13.28 0.20 -9.93
C PHE A 10 -11.76 0.24 -9.86
N LEU A 11 -11.18 0.35 -8.65
CA LEU A 11 -9.74 0.43 -8.49
C LEU A 11 -9.07 -0.89 -8.93
N ASP A 12 -8.25 -0.83 -9.97
CA ASP A 12 -7.34 -1.91 -10.33
C ASP A 12 -6.29 -2.08 -9.21
N VAL A 13 -6.43 -3.17 -8.46
CA VAL A 13 -5.58 -3.44 -7.30
C VAL A 13 -4.13 -3.73 -7.72
N GLU A 14 -3.90 -4.28 -8.91
CA GLU A 14 -2.53 -4.55 -9.38
C GLU A 14 -1.83 -3.24 -9.69
N ALA A 15 -2.46 -2.37 -10.48
CA ALA A 15 -1.96 -1.03 -10.77
C ALA A 15 -1.76 -0.21 -9.49
N PHE A 16 -2.68 -0.32 -8.52
CA PHE A 16 -2.55 0.33 -7.22
C PHE A 16 -1.30 -0.13 -6.45
N ILE A 17 -1.04 -1.44 -6.40
CA ILE A 17 0.14 -1.98 -5.71
C ILE A 17 1.42 -1.53 -6.41
N GLU A 18 1.44 -1.53 -7.75
CA GLU A 18 2.60 -1.07 -8.52
C GLU A 18 2.87 0.43 -8.32
N GLU A 19 1.83 1.25 -8.21
CA GLU A 19 1.98 2.67 -7.94
C GLU A 19 2.53 2.90 -6.53
N VAL A 20 1.90 2.30 -5.50
CA VAL A 20 2.38 2.41 -4.11
C VAL A 20 3.83 1.93 -3.96
N LYS A 21 4.23 0.89 -4.69
CA LYS A 21 5.60 0.36 -4.68
C LYS A 21 6.63 1.42 -5.07
N LYS A 22 6.31 2.37 -5.97
CA LYS A 22 7.21 3.46 -6.40
C LYS A 22 7.51 4.46 -5.28
N HIS A 23 6.69 4.50 -4.23
CA HIS A 23 6.82 5.45 -3.12
C HIS A 23 7.26 4.73 -1.82
N PRO A 24 8.57 4.48 -1.61
CA PRO A 24 9.07 3.77 -0.42
C PRO A 24 8.68 4.47 0.89
N GLY A 25 8.53 5.80 0.93
CA GLY A 25 8.05 6.52 2.11
C GLY A 25 6.65 6.11 2.60
N ILE A 26 5.86 5.40 1.79
CA ILE A 26 4.57 4.85 2.19
C ILE A 26 4.72 3.54 2.99
N TRP A 27 5.58 2.64 2.51
CA TRP A 27 5.58 1.24 2.92
C TRP A 27 6.88 0.75 3.55
N ASP A 28 8.01 1.36 3.21
CA ASP A 28 9.34 0.98 3.68
C ASP A 28 9.69 1.71 4.96
N VAL A 29 9.76 0.96 6.07
CA VAL A 29 10.12 1.50 7.39
C VAL A 29 11.58 1.94 7.49
N THR A 30 12.45 1.48 6.59
CA THR A 30 13.86 1.86 6.54
C THR A 30 14.08 3.15 5.75
N CYS A 31 13.06 3.59 4.99
CA CYS A 31 13.11 4.85 4.27
C CYS A 31 13.10 6.03 5.24
N GLN A 32 14.03 6.98 5.06
CA GLN A 32 14.11 8.19 5.86
C GLN A 32 12.79 8.99 5.86
N ASP A 33 12.08 8.98 4.72
CA ASP A 33 10.82 9.70 4.55
C ASP A 33 9.62 8.99 5.18
N TYR A 34 9.77 7.74 5.66
CA TYR A 34 8.66 6.97 6.24
C TYR A 34 8.02 7.65 7.45
N HIS A 35 8.85 8.29 8.27
CA HIS A 35 8.42 9.03 9.46
C HIS A 35 8.00 10.48 9.14
N ASN A 36 8.24 10.94 7.92
CA ASN A 36 7.88 12.30 7.50
C ASN A 36 6.43 12.33 7.00
N LYS A 37 5.55 12.86 7.86
CA LYS A 37 4.10 12.98 7.57
C LYS A 37 3.81 13.77 6.30
N HIS A 38 4.58 14.83 6.01
CA HIS A 38 4.37 15.66 4.83
C HIS A 38 4.74 14.92 3.54
N LYS A 39 5.89 14.25 3.53
CA LYS A 39 6.34 13.43 2.39
C LYS A 39 5.40 12.25 2.16
N LYS A 40 4.92 11.63 3.23
CA LYS A 40 3.94 10.55 3.14
C LYS A 40 2.61 11.02 2.57
N ARG A 41 2.12 12.19 2.98
CA ARG A 41 0.92 12.80 2.39
C ARG A 41 1.12 13.09 0.89
N SER A 42 2.23 13.71 0.52
CA SER A 42 2.58 13.98 -0.90
C SER A 42 2.54 12.71 -1.72
N ALA A 43 3.22 11.65 -1.25
CA ALA A 43 3.25 10.37 -1.92
C ALA A 43 1.84 9.76 -2.10
N TRP A 44 0.94 9.92 -1.12
CA TRP A 44 -0.45 9.47 -1.28
C TRP A 44 -1.23 10.28 -2.30
N LEU A 45 -1.01 11.59 -2.38
CA LEU A 45 -1.64 12.44 -3.39
C LEU A 45 -1.16 12.06 -4.79
N GLU A 46 0.15 11.85 -4.97
CA GLU A 46 0.75 11.39 -6.23
C GLU A 46 0.16 10.04 -6.67
N VAL A 47 0.03 9.06 -5.76
CA VAL A 47 -0.62 7.77 -6.05
C VAL A 47 -2.08 7.97 -6.48
N CYS A 48 -2.83 8.87 -5.81
CA CYS A 48 -4.22 9.12 -6.16
C CYS A 48 -4.36 9.83 -7.51
N GLU A 49 -3.44 10.73 -7.83
CA GLU A 49 -3.38 11.44 -9.11
C GLU A 49 -3.09 10.48 -10.26
N SER A 50 -2.10 9.59 -10.10
CA SER A 50 -1.75 8.57 -11.10
C SER A 50 -2.91 7.60 -11.41
N LEU A 51 -3.81 7.37 -10.43
CA LEU A 51 -4.88 6.36 -10.54
C LEU A 51 -6.27 6.97 -10.78
N ASN A 52 -6.42 8.30 -10.69
CA ASN A 52 -7.67 8.98 -10.98
C ASN A 52 -7.38 10.20 -11.86
N GLU A 53 -7.74 10.12 -13.15
CA GLU A 53 -7.51 11.20 -14.13
C GLU A 53 -8.18 12.52 -13.70
N ASP A 54 -9.34 12.45 -13.04
CA ASP A 54 -10.06 13.63 -12.55
C ASP A 54 -9.57 14.14 -11.18
N PHE A 55 -8.53 13.55 -10.58
CA PHE A 55 -8.08 13.91 -9.23
C PHE A 55 -7.73 15.41 -9.10
N HIS A 56 -7.09 15.95 -10.14
CA HIS A 56 -6.67 17.35 -10.19
C HIS A 56 -7.83 18.35 -10.25
N GLN A 57 -9.01 17.90 -10.69
CA GLN A 57 -10.21 18.74 -10.79
C GLN A 57 -11.02 18.76 -9.48
N LYS A 58 -10.66 17.90 -8.52
CA LYS A 58 -11.35 17.78 -7.23
C LYS A 58 -10.89 18.85 -6.26
N THR A 59 -11.76 19.19 -5.31
CA THR A 59 -11.42 20.09 -4.22
C THR A 59 -10.41 19.45 -3.27
N GLU A 60 -9.68 20.26 -2.49
CA GLU A 60 -8.72 19.76 -1.50
C GLU A 60 -9.37 18.77 -0.51
N LEU A 61 -10.62 19.04 -0.10
CA LEU A 61 -11.39 18.16 0.78
C LEU A 61 -11.67 16.80 0.14
N GLU A 62 -12.03 16.78 -1.14
CA GLU A 62 -12.29 15.54 -1.88
C GLU A 62 -11.00 14.75 -2.14
N GLN A 63 -9.91 15.44 -2.51
CA GLN A 63 -8.59 14.84 -2.67
C GLN A 63 -8.14 14.17 -1.38
N GLU A 64 -8.33 14.85 -0.24
CA GLU A 64 -8.03 14.30 1.07
C GLU A 64 -8.88 13.06 1.38
N ALA A 65 -10.20 13.11 1.15
CA ALA A 65 -11.08 11.97 1.36
C ALA A 65 -10.73 10.75 0.48
N ILE A 66 -10.29 10.99 -0.76
CA ILE A 66 -9.81 9.93 -1.66
C ILE A 66 -8.49 9.36 -1.14
N SER A 67 -7.54 10.23 -0.77
CA SER A 67 -6.25 9.79 -0.23
C SER A 67 -6.41 8.93 1.03
N GLU A 68 -7.31 9.30 1.94
CA GLU A 68 -7.62 8.49 3.12
C GLU A 68 -8.20 7.12 2.76
N SER A 69 -9.01 7.07 1.71
CA SER A 69 -9.64 5.84 1.23
C SER A 69 -8.58 4.89 0.68
N TYR A 70 -7.63 5.41 -0.11
CA TYR A 70 -6.49 4.67 -0.64
C TYR A 70 -5.58 4.17 0.51
N MET A 71 -5.32 5.00 1.51
CA MET A 71 -4.59 4.61 2.72
C MET A 71 -5.28 3.44 3.45
N LYS A 72 -6.60 3.52 3.65
CA LYS A 72 -7.40 2.45 4.30
C LYS A 72 -7.36 1.17 3.46
N ARG A 73 -7.45 1.27 2.14
CA ARG A 73 -7.36 0.14 1.20
C ARG A 73 -6.01 -0.54 1.25
N TRP A 74 -4.92 0.23 1.19
CA TRP A 74 -3.56 -0.27 1.31
C TRP A 74 -3.32 -1.01 2.63
N LYS A 75 -3.79 -0.43 3.75
CA LYS A 75 -3.72 -1.09 5.05
C LYS A 75 -4.40 -2.46 5.02
N GLY A 76 -5.61 -2.55 4.46
CA GLY A 76 -6.33 -3.81 4.33
C GLY A 76 -5.62 -4.85 3.46
N LEU A 77 -5.04 -4.43 2.32
CA LEU A 77 -4.26 -5.29 1.43
C LEU A 77 -3.01 -5.83 2.13
N ARG A 78 -2.22 -4.95 2.76
CA ARG A 78 -1.02 -5.33 3.51
C ARG A 78 -1.36 -6.27 4.67
N ASP A 79 -2.39 -5.96 5.46
CA ASP A 79 -2.81 -6.80 6.58
C ASP A 79 -3.25 -8.20 6.12
N THR A 80 -3.99 -8.27 5.01
CA THR A 80 -4.46 -9.54 4.42
C THR A 80 -3.27 -10.36 3.93
N TYR A 81 -2.33 -9.74 3.23
CA TYR A 81 -1.12 -10.38 2.74
C TYR A 81 -0.24 -10.91 3.87
N ILE A 82 0.10 -10.08 4.87
CA ILE A 82 0.89 -10.50 6.04
C ILE A 82 0.22 -11.66 6.78
N LYS A 83 -1.12 -11.62 6.95
CA LYS A 83 -1.86 -12.73 7.57
C LYS A 83 -1.82 -14.00 6.73
N SER A 84 -1.87 -13.88 5.40
CA SER A 84 -1.77 -15.05 4.51
C SER A 84 -0.38 -15.68 4.56
N GLU A 85 0.68 -14.87 4.57
CA GLU A 85 2.06 -15.37 4.63
C GLU A 85 2.36 -16.06 5.97
N ARG A 86 1.92 -15.48 7.09
CA ARG A 86 2.04 -16.14 8.41
C ARG A 86 1.31 -17.49 8.48
N LYS A 87 0.24 -17.67 7.70
CA LYS A 87 -0.51 -18.93 7.63
C LYS A 87 0.08 -19.92 6.62
N ASN A 88 0.87 -19.46 5.65
CA ASN A 88 1.57 -20.30 4.67
C ASN A 88 2.84 -20.94 5.23
N SER A 89 3.32 -20.53 6.41
CA SER A 89 4.43 -21.21 7.13
C SER A 89 4.03 -22.59 7.69
N SER A 90 2.79 -23.05 7.51
CA SER A 90 2.34 -24.39 7.91
C SER A 90 2.48 -25.39 6.75
N PRO A 91 3.06 -26.58 6.97
CA PRO A 91 3.22 -27.58 5.91
C PRO A 91 1.85 -28.05 5.41
N GLY A 92 1.59 -27.91 4.09
CA GLY A 92 0.41 -28.47 3.43
C GLY A 92 -0.59 -27.48 2.80
N ARG A 93 -0.33 -26.17 2.77
CA ARG A 93 -1.16 -25.21 2.00
C ARG A 93 -0.45 -24.63 0.79
N THR A 94 -1.12 -24.74 -0.36
CA THR A 94 -0.55 -24.43 -1.69
C THR A 94 -1.07 -23.12 -2.30
N ARG A 95 -2.09 -22.48 -1.73
CA ARG A 95 -2.68 -21.25 -2.31
C ARG A 95 -2.07 -19.99 -1.70
N ARG A 96 -1.09 -19.44 -2.42
CA ARG A 96 -0.57 -18.08 -2.22
C ARG A 96 -1.68 -17.04 -2.42
N TYR A 97 -1.57 -15.91 -1.73
CA TYR A 97 -2.45 -14.77 -1.95
C TYR A 97 -2.33 -14.27 -3.40
N ILE A 98 -3.44 -13.84 -4.00
CA ILE A 98 -3.50 -13.49 -5.42
C ILE A 98 -2.50 -12.38 -5.79
N TYR A 99 -2.27 -11.42 -4.88
CA TYR A 99 -1.29 -10.33 -5.06
C TYR A 99 0.04 -10.59 -4.34
N ALA A 100 0.35 -11.84 -3.97
CA ALA A 100 1.56 -12.16 -3.22
C ALA A 100 2.83 -11.76 -3.97
N ARG A 101 2.87 -11.96 -5.30
CA ARG A 101 4.03 -11.61 -6.12
C ARG A 101 4.25 -10.10 -6.19
N GLN A 102 3.17 -9.35 -6.29
CA GLN A 102 3.19 -7.88 -6.36
C GLN A 102 3.56 -7.30 -5.00
N LEU A 103 3.20 -7.93 -3.88
CA LEU A 103 3.48 -7.45 -2.52
C LEU A 103 4.79 -7.97 -1.90
N ASP A 104 5.54 -8.83 -2.62
CA ASP A 104 6.80 -9.43 -2.17
C ASP A 104 7.85 -8.40 -1.74
N PHE A 105 7.82 -7.19 -2.31
CA PHE A 105 8.72 -6.10 -1.94
C PHE A 105 8.60 -5.66 -0.46
N LEU A 106 7.46 -5.94 0.18
CA LEU A 106 7.23 -5.62 1.58
C LEU A 106 8.09 -6.44 2.55
N PHE A 107 8.56 -7.61 2.14
CA PHE A 107 9.39 -8.49 2.97
C PHE A 107 10.89 -8.27 2.75
N LYS A 108 11.30 -7.83 1.55
CA LYS A 108 12.71 -7.55 1.23
C LYS A 108 13.35 -6.48 2.14
N THR A 109 12.55 -5.59 2.72
CA THR A 109 13.02 -4.57 3.68
C THR A 109 13.10 -5.08 5.12
N THR A 110 12.47 -6.22 5.44
CA THR A 110 12.48 -6.81 6.79
C THR A 110 13.70 -7.70 7.05
N GLU A 111 14.30 -8.29 6.00
CA GLU A 111 15.51 -9.12 6.14
C GLU A 111 16.78 -8.28 6.36
N SER A 112 16.82 -7.05 5.85
CA SER A 112 17.91 -6.10 6.08
C SER A 112 18.03 -5.64 7.55
N ALA A 113 17.00 -5.87 8.37
CA ALA A 113 17.03 -5.55 9.80
C ALA A 113 17.56 -6.70 10.68
N HIS A 114 17.81 -7.89 10.12
CA HIS A 114 18.27 -9.07 10.88
C HIS A 114 19.72 -9.48 10.62
N SER A 115 20.49 -8.69 9.86
CA SER A 115 21.92 -8.94 9.61
C SER A 115 22.82 -7.82 10.16
N VAL A 116 22.56 -7.37 11.39
CA VAL A 116 23.54 -6.60 12.18
C VAL A 116 23.49 -7.06 13.64
N LYS A 117 23.77 -8.34 13.86
CA LYS A 117 24.27 -8.87 15.14
C LYS A 117 25.25 -10.01 14.83
N SER A 118 26.47 -9.64 14.46
CA SER A 118 27.66 -10.45 14.67
C SER A 118 28.36 -9.95 15.92
#